data_AF-A0A839XQS4-F1
#
_entry.id   AF-A0A839XQS4-F1
#
_cell.length_a   1.000
_cell.length_b   1.000
_cell.length_c   1.000
_cell.angle_alpha   90.00
_cell.angle_beta   90.00
_cell.angle_gamma   90.00
#
_symmetry.space_group_name_H-M   'P 1'
#
loop_
_entity.id
_entity.type
_entity.pdbx_description
1 polymer ?
#
loop_
_entity_poly.entity_id
_entity_poly.type
_entity_poly.pdbx_seq_one_letter_code
_entity_poly.pdbx_strand_id
1 'polypeptide(L)'
;MKLRAGLVAALSGAALLGVSACGEAGGDAAAGAGGASPDTPVETGPSGTTAPSASAVTADPDPCAWLTPAERSTAGLTVPGERRTVGSVRACDYTEPGAGGVTVTFDTTSALAELQPEGQTTPLQIAGREARRVADPAADDGTCTVLLAAGPAASVHIDVSTADFRGTSESCDRASAVAELIAPDLPGRAG
;
A
#
# COMPACT_ATOMS: atom_id res chain seq x y z
N MET A 1 8.60 16.03 43.02
CA MET A 1 7.43 16.90 42.76
C MET A 1 7.91 18.28 42.31
N LYS A 2 7.83 18.58 41.01
CA LYS A 2 7.93 19.94 40.46
C LYS A 2 6.94 20.02 39.28
N LEU A 3 5.73 20.52 39.56
CA LEU A 3 4.72 20.83 38.55
C LEU A 3 5.21 22.02 37.74
N ARG A 4 5.23 21.91 36.40
CA ARG A 4 5.36 23.06 35.50
C ARG A 4 3.98 23.37 34.93
N ALA A 5 3.49 24.54 35.33
CA ALA A 5 2.23 25.13 34.95
C ALA A 5 2.17 25.38 33.44
N GLY A 6 1.04 25.02 32.84
CA GLY A 6 0.69 25.39 31.48
C GLY A 6 0.29 26.87 31.39
N LEU A 7 0.44 27.42 30.19
CA LEU A 7 -0.27 28.62 29.77
C LEU A 7 -0.92 28.32 28.42
N VAL A 8 -2.24 28.27 28.45
CA VAL A 8 -3.14 28.06 27.31
C VAL A 8 -3.30 29.39 26.58
N ALA A 9 -3.08 29.39 25.26
CA ALA A 9 -3.51 30.48 24.39
C ALA A 9 -3.82 29.96 22.99
N ALA A 10 -5.09 29.96 22.61
CA ALA A 10 -5.49 30.10 21.20
C ALA A 10 -6.94 30.58 21.13
N LEU A 11 -7.10 31.79 20.58
CA LEU A 11 -8.35 32.46 20.29
C LEU A 11 -9.14 31.68 19.23
N SER A 12 -10.42 31.40 19.48
CA SER A 12 -11.35 30.91 18.46
C SER A 12 -12.30 32.03 18.05
N GLY A 13 -12.13 32.51 16.82
CA GLY A 13 -13.03 33.43 16.13
C GLY A 13 -14.10 32.67 15.35
N ALA A 14 -15.34 33.17 15.40
CA ALA A 14 -16.50 32.66 14.69
C ALA A 14 -16.69 33.34 13.32
N ALA A 15 -17.21 32.62 12.31
CA ALA A 15 -18.16 33.12 11.30
C ALA A 15 -18.59 32.04 10.26
N LEU A 16 -19.81 31.52 10.45
CA LEU A 16 -20.95 31.42 9.52
C LEU A 16 -20.82 31.53 7.97
N LEU A 17 -21.55 30.60 7.31
CA LEU A 17 -22.37 30.67 6.07
C LEU A 17 -21.75 30.38 4.68
N GLY A 18 -22.45 29.52 3.92
CA GLY A 18 -22.37 29.43 2.46
C GLY A 18 -23.10 28.24 1.83
N VAL A 19 -24.35 28.44 1.38
CA VAL A 19 -25.19 27.52 0.57
C VAL A 19 -24.90 27.70 -0.93
N SER A 20 -24.97 26.64 -1.74
CA SER A 20 -25.45 26.60 -3.15
C SER A 20 -25.02 25.27 -3.81
N ALA A 21 -25.64 24.69 -4.83
CA ALA A 21 -26.98 24.65 -5.44
C ALA A 21 -26.88 23.62 -6.59
N CYS A 22 -28.01 23.08 -7.04
CA CYS A 22 -28.18 22.07 -8.10
C CYS A 22 -27.46 22.35 -9.44
N GLY A 23 -27.24 21.27 -10.20
CA GLY A 23 -27.03 21.31 -11.65
C GLY A 23 -27.33 19.95 -12.29
N GLU A 24 -28.53 19.82 -12.84
CA GLU A 24 -29.04 18.70 -13.63
C GLU A 24 -28.91 19.07 -15.12
N ALA A 25 -28.38 18.16 -15.95
CA ALA A 25 -28.41 18.22 -17.42
C ALA A 25 -28.23 16.78 -17.93
N GLY A 26 -29.06 16.18 -18.79
CA GLY A 26 -30.08 16.70 -19.70
C GLY A 26 -29.76 16.20 -21.12
N GLY A 27 -30.60 15.31 -21.67
CA GLY A 27 -30.71 14.95 -23.10
C GLY A 27 -29.57 14.08 -23.68
N ASP A 28 -29.76 13.16 -24.62
CA ASP A 28 -30.84 12.96 -25.58
C ASP A 28 -30.88 11.51 -26.10
N ALA A 29 -32.07 11.14 -26.58
CA ALA A 29 -32.44 9.83 -27.10
C ALA A 29 -32.02 9.63 -28.57
N ALA A 30 -31.90 8.37 -28.98
CA ALA A 30 -32.31 7.95 -30.32
C ALA A 30 -32.71 6.47 -30.33
N ALA A 31 -34.02 6.24 -30.41
CA ALA A 31 -34.62 4.98 -30.82
C ALA A 31 -34.59 4.90 -32.36
N GLY A 32 -34.27 3.73 -32.90
CA GLY A 32 -34.44 3.41 -34.31
C GLY A 32 -34.82 1.95 -34.47
N ALA A 33 -36.12 1.70 -34.65
CA ALA A 33 -36.69 0.39 -34.93
C ALA A 33 -37.06 0.29 -36.41
N GLY A 34 -36.85 -0.90 -36.99
CA GLY A 34 -37.74 -1.45 -38.03
C GLY A 34 -37.12 -1.76 -39.38
N GLY A 35 -37.33 -3.00 -39.85
CA GLY A 35 -37.40 -3.34 -41.27
C GLY A 35 -36.61 -4.59 -41.68
N ALA A 36 -37.31 -5.62 -42.15
CA ALA A 36 -36.82 -6.99 -42.35
C ALA A 36 -36.58 -7.40 -43.82
N SER A 37 -35.57 -8.28 -44.03
CA SER A 37 -35.42 -9.40 -45.00
C SER A 37 -35.47 -9.17 -46.54
N PRO A 38 -34.96 -10.12 -47.38
CA PRO A 38 -33.93 -11.17 -47.21
C PRO A 38 -32.90 -11.21 -48.40
N ASP A 39 -32.09 -12.28 -48.42
CA ASP A 39 -31.30 -12.87 -49.53
C ASP A 39 -29.75 -12.77 -49.48
N THR A 40 -29.18 -13.94 -49.23
CA THR A 40 -27.80 -14.45 -49.28
C THR A 40 -27.10 -14.28 -50.65
N PRO A 41 -25.75 -14.17 -50.74
CA PRO A 41 -24.85 -15.32 -50.51
C PRO A 41 -23.47 -15.04 -49.85
N VAL A 42 -23.03 -16.05 -49.10
CA VAL A 42 -21.66 -16.62 -48.98
C VAL A 42 -20.45 -15.69 -49.17
N GLU A 43 -19.68 -15.45 -48.10
CA GLU A 43 -18.21 -15.57 -48.13
C GLU A 43 -17.64 -15.80 -46.72
N THR A 44 -16.69 -16.73 -46.63
CA THR A 44 -16.10 -17.27 -45.40
C THR A 44 -15.03 -16.33 -44.85
N GLY A 45 -15.25 -15.82 -43.63
CA GLY A 45 -14.34 -15.21 -42.64
C GLY A 45 -12.99 -14.62 -43.08
N PRO A 46 -12.69 -13.38 -42.62
CA PRO A 46 -11.89 -13.32 -41.41
C PRO A 46 -12.65 -12.63 -40.28
N SER A 47 -12.70 -13.30 -39.12
CA SER A 47 -13.16 -12.68 -37.88
C SER A 47 -12.28 -11.46 -37.60
N GLY A 48 -12.89 -10.28 -37.72
CA GLY A 48 -12.32 -9.04 -37.19
C GLY A 48 -12.17 -9.20 -35.68
N THR A 49 -10.95 -9.45 -35.23
CA THR A 49 -10.57 -9.27 -33.83
C THR A 49 -10.66 -7.78 -33.55
N THR A 50 -11.76 -7.36 -32.93
CA THR A 50 -11.82 -6.08 -32.22
C THR A 50 -10.75 -6.14 -31.14
N ALA A 51 -9.59 -5.54 -31.40
CA ALA A 51 -8.57 -5.37 -30.39
C ALA A 51 -9.20 -4.58 -29.23
N PRO A 52 -9.18 -5.07 -27.97
CA PRO A 52 -9.45 -4.19 -26.87
C PRO A 52 -8.34 -3.14 -26.91
N SER A 53 -8.73 -1.87 -27.04
CA SER A 53 -7.86 -0.74 -26.75
C SER A 53 -7.45 -0.85 -25.28
N ALA A 54 -6.38 -1.59 -25.02
CA ALA A 54 -5.67 -1.57 -23.77
C ALA A 54 -5.00 -0.20 -23.70
N SER A 55 -5.74 0.80 -23.25
CA SER A 55 -5.14 1.90 -22.51
C SER A 55 -4.38 1.23 -21.37
N ALA A 56 -3.07 1.04 -21.56
CA ALA A 56 -2.17 0.57 -20.53
C ALA A 56 -2.10 1.68 -19.47
N VAL A 57 -3.12 1.73 -18.61
CA VAL A 57 -2.94 2.26 -17.26
C VAL A 57 -1.95 1.29 -16.65
N THR A 58 -0.68 1.69 -16.58
CA THR A 58 0.31 0.99 -15.80
C THR A 58 -0.22 1.04 -14.37
N ALA A 59 -0.94 -0.01 -13.96
CA ALA A 59 -1.54 -0.07 -12.64
C ALA A 59 -0.39 -0.01 -11.64
N ASP A 60 -0.41 1.01 -10.81
CA ASP A 60 0.54 1.19 -9.73
C ASP A 60 0.46 -0.05 -8.80
N PRO A 61 1.60 -0.68 -8.41
CA PRO A 61 1.62 -1.92 -7.66
C PRO A 61 0.66 -1.96 -6.44
N ASP A 62 -0.07 -3.08 -6.28
CA ASP A 62 -0.93 -3.35 -5.13
C ASP A 62 -0.15 -4.14 -4.05
N PRO A 63 0.09 -3.57 -2.85
CA PRO A 63 0.84 -4.25 -1.80
C PRO A 63 0.21 -5.57 -1.33
N CYS A 64 -1.12 -5.73 -1.46
CA CYS A 64 -1.79 -6.99 -1.09
C CYS A 64 -1.59 -8.11 -2.11
N ALA A 65 -1.02 -7.82 -3.28
CA ALA A 65 -0.73 -8.80 -4.31
C ALA A 65 0.69 -9.39 -4.22
N TRP A 66 1.57 -8.83 -3.39
CA TRP A 66 3.00 -9.23 -3.29
C TRP A 66 3.27 -10.46 -2.45
N LEU A 67 2.29 -10.95 -1.70
CA LEU A 67 2.44 -12.19 -0.93
C LEU A 67 1.38 -13.19 -1.39
N THR A 68 1.84 -14.29 -1.98
CA THR A 68 0.98 -15.44 -2.19
C THR A 68 0.56 -16.04 -0.84
N PRO A 69 -0.55 -16.81 -0.78
CA PRO A 69 -0.95 -17.48 0.46
C PRO A 69 0.15 -18.39 1.06
N ALA A 70 0.98 -19.01 0.21
CA ALA A 70 2.07 -19.88 0.65
C ALA A 70 3.21 -19.08 1.31
N GLU A 71 3.71 -18.04 0.64
CA GLU A 71 4.76 -17.16 1.16
C GLU A 71 4.31 -16.50 2.47
N ARG A 72 3.08 -16.00 2.47
CA ARG A 72 2.47 -15.40 3.65
C ARG A 72 2.47 -16.36 4.86
N SER A 73 2.14 -17.63 4.63
CA SER A 73 2.15 -18.66 5.68
C SER A 73 3.57 -18.91 6.22
N THR A 74 4.61 -18.81 5.39
CA THR A 74 6.00 -18.94 5.84
C THR A 74 6.44 -17.78 6.73
N ALA A 75 5.84 -16.59 6.57
CA ALA A 75 6.03 -15.42 7.43
C ALA A 75 5.07 -15.39 8.65
N GLY A 76 4.36 -16.49 8.89
CA GLY A 76 3.40 -16.61 10.00
C GLY A 76 2.19 -15.69 9.85
N LEU A 77 1.76 -15.35 8.62
CA LEU A 77 0.48 -14.67 8.41
C LEU A 77 -0.52 -15.66 7.79
N THR A 78 -1.52 -16.01 8.59
CA THR A 78 -2.53 -17.01 8.28
C THR A 78 -3.78 -16.39 7.66
N VAL A 79 -4.02 -15.09 7.91
CA VAL A 79 -5.19 -14.38 7.38
C VAL A 79 -4.88 -13.69 6.04
N PRO A 80 -5.88 -13.53 5.15
CA PRO A 80 -5.72 -12.67 3.99
C PRO A 80 -5.43 -11.22 4.42
N GLY A 81 -4.61 -10.54 3.63
CA GLY A 81 -4.33 -9.13 3.84
C GLY A 81 -5.50 -8.25 3.42
N GLU A 82 -5.72 -7.17 4.14
CA GLU A 82 -6.73 -6.16 3.87
C GLU A 82 -6.09 -4.93 3.24
N ARG A 83 -6.64 -4.46 2.11
CA ARG A 83 -6.21 -3.21 1.50
C ARG A 83 -6.55 -2.04 2.42
N ARG A 84 -5.55 -1.19 2.67
CA ARG A 84 -5.66 0.00 3.53
C ARG A 84 -4.90 1.17 2.90
N THR A 85 -5.01 2.32 3.57
CA THR A 85 -4.19 3.49 3.29
C THR A 85 -3.56 3.93 4.60
N VAL A 86 -2.25 4.15 4.60
CA VAL A 86 -1.53 4.81 5.70
C VAL A 86 -1.26 6.25 5.25
N GLY A 87 -1.90 7.24 5.87
CA GLY A 87 -1.89 8.60 5.33
C GLY A 87 -2.53 8.67 3.94
N SER A 88 -1.73 8.88 2.89
CA SER A 88 -2.18 8.87 1.48
C SER A 88 -1.52 7.77 0.64
N VAL A 89 -0.72 6.90 1.25
CA VAL A 89 -0.02 5.80 0.57
C VAL A 89 -0.74 4.47 0.77
N ARG A 90 -0.70 3.62 -0.26
CA ARG A 90 -1.41 2.34 -0.26
C ARG A 90 -0.69 1.34 0.63
N ALA A 91 -1.45 0.52 1.34
CA ALA A 91 -0.92 -0.50 2.21
C ALA A 91 -1.73 -1.79 2.17
N CYS A 92 -1.10 -2.88 2.61
CA CYS A 92 -1.78 -4.12 2.96
C CYS A 92 -1.57 -4.41 4.44
N ASP A 93 -2.67 -4.55 5.18
CA ASP A 93 -2.63 -4.89 6.60
C ASP A 93 -2.95 -6.37 6.82
N TYR A 94 -2.14 -7.03 7.63
CA TYR A 94 -2.29 -8.42 8.03
C TYR A 94 -2.39 -8.46 9.56
N THR A 95 -3.60 -8.51 10.09
CA THR A 95 -3.84 -8.61 11.53
C THR A 95 -4.03 -10.07 11.93
N GLU A 96 -3.05 -10.65 12.63
CA GLU A 96 -3.11 -12.01 13.15
C GLU A 96 -3.73 -12.04 14.55
N PRO A 97 -4.88 -12.72 14.75
CA PRO A 97 -5.53 -12.79 16.05
C PRO A 97 -4.60 -13.32 17.15
N GLY A 98 -4.33 -12.48 18.16
CA GLY A 98 -3.50 -12.84 19.31
C GLY A 98 -1.99 -12.82 19.07
N ALA A 99 -1.51 -12.54 17.85
CA ALA A 99 -0.08 -12.47 17.54
C ALA A 99 0.39 -11.05 17.19
N GLY A 100 -0.50 -10.19 16.68
CA GLY A 100 -0.17 -8.80 16.29
C GLY A 100 -0.37 -8.56 14.80
N GLY A 101 0.32 -7.56 14.26
CA GLY A 101 0.08 -7.08 12.89
C GLY A 101 1.35 -6.98 12.05
N VAL A 102 1.17 -7.10 10.74
CA VAL A 102 2.13 -6.65 9.73
C VAL A 102 1.43 -5.73 8.76
N THR A 103 1.97 -4.53 8.57
CA THR A 103 1.51 -3.60 7.54
C THR A 103 2.61 -3.45 6.50
N VAL A 104 2.27 -3.68 5.22
CA VAL A 104 3.16 -3.45 4.09
C VAL A 104 2.68 -2.23 3.34
N THR A 105 3.43 -1.14 3.42
CA THR A 105 3.12 0.15 2.81
C THR A 105 4.01 0.40 1.59
N PHE A 106 3.45 0.86 0.48
CA PHE A 106 4.21 1.27 -0.70
C PHE A 106 4.11 2.79 -0.89
N ASP A 107 5.23 3.46 -0.65
CA ASP A 107 5.37 4.89 -0.83
C ASP A 107 6.10 5.18 -2.13
N THR A 108 5.36 5.67 -3.12
CA THR A 108 5.88 6.08 -4.44
C THR A 108 6.38 7.52 -4.48
N THR A 109 6.35 8.22 -3.35
CA THR A 109 6.65 9.64 -3.22
C THR A 109 7.90 9.94 -2.40
N SER A 110 8.37 8.96 -1.62
CA SER A 110 9.58 9.09 -0.80
C SER A 110 10.60 8.00 -1.12
N ALA A 111 11.81 8.42 -1.45
CA ALA A 111 12.95 7.50 -1.57
C ALA A 111 13.46 7.06 -0.20
N LEU A 112 14.04 5.86 -0.10
CA LEU A 112 14.64 5.36 1.16
C LEU A 112 15.65 6.36 1.78
N ALA A 113 16.41 7.06 0.94
CA ALA A 113 17.41 8.03 1.38
C ALA A 113 16.82 9.26 2.07
N GLU A 114 15.57 9.61 1.75
CA GLU A 114 14.86 10.80 2.25
C GLU A 114 14.18 10.53 3.60
N LEU A 115 13.91 9.25 3.91
CA LEU A 115 13.25 8.84 5.14
C LEU A 115 14.14 9.09 6.36
N GLN A 116 13.54 9.71 7.37
CA GLN A 116 14.14 10.00 8.68
C GLN A 116 13.25 9.40 9.77
N PRO A 117 13.23 8.06 9.91
CA PRO A 117 12.41 7.38 10.89
C PRO A 117 12.89 7.70 12.32
N GLU A 118 11.95 7.68 13.27
CA GLU A 118 12.28 7.75 14.69
C GLU A 118 12.78 6.37 15.17
N GLY A 119 13.74 6.35 16.10
CA GLY A 119 14.30 5.11 16.65
C GLY A 119 15.69 4.74 16.13
N GLN A 120 16.24 3.62 16.62
CA GLN A 120 17.56 3.17 16.19
C GLN A 120 17.47 2.57 14.78
N THR A 121 18.21 3.18 13.85
CA THR A 121 18.26 2.74 12.46
C THR A 121 19.56 1.98 12.16
N THR A 122 19.44 0.79 11.60
CA THR A 122 20.57 -0.05 11.17
C THR A 122 20.46 -0.31 9.66
N PRO A 123 21.49 -0.01 8.84
CA PRO A 123 21.49 -0.36 7.42
C PRO A 123 21.62 -1.87 7.21
N LEU A 124 20.98 -2.40 6.17
CA LEU A 124 21.10 -3.79 5.72
C LEU A 124 20.83 -3.90 4.22
N GLN A 125 21.06 -5.09 3.66
CA GLN A 125 20.73 -5.43 2.28
C GLN A 125 19.70 -6.55 2.28
N ILE A 126 18.63 -6.42 1.51
CA ILE A 126 17.60 -7.45 1.32
C ILE A 126 17.45 -7.72 -0.17
N ALA A 127 17.71 -8.95 -0.60
CA ALA A 127 17.68 -9.35 -2.01
C ALA A 127 18.46 -8.40 -2.94
N GLY A 128 19.61 -7.90 -2.47
CA GLY A 128 20.47 -6.96 -3.20
C GLY A 128 20.03 -5.49 -3.16
N ARG A 129 18.90 -5.16 -2.52
CA ARG A 129 18.37 -3.80 -2.38
C ARG A 129 18.83 -3.17 -1.07
N GLU A 130 19.09 -1.87 -1.11
CA GLU A 130 19.28 -1.05 0.08
C GLU A 130 18.06 -1.12 0.99
N ALA A 131 18.32 -1.34 2.28
CA ALA A 131 17.30 -1.36 3.30
C ALA A 131 17.81 -0.75 4.61
N ARG A 132 16.86 -0.38 5.45
CA ARG A 132 17.10 0.09 6.83
C ARG A 132 16.13 -0.62 7.76
N ARG A 133 16.64 -1.13 8.87
CA ARG A 133 15.84 -1.66 9.96
C ARG A 133 15.75 -0.61 11.05
N VAL A 134 14.55 -0.35 11.54
CA VAL A 134 14.25 0.63 12.58
C VAL A 134 13.59 -0.11 13.74
N ALA A 135 14.18 -0.01 14.92
CA ALA A 135 13.66 -0.60 16.14
C ALA A 135 14.25 0.09 17.38
N ASP A 136 13.67 -0.13 18.55
CA ASP A 136 14.33 0.15 19.83
C ASP A 136 14.47 -1.15 20.64
N PRO A 137 15.58 -1.90 20.47
CA PRO A 137 15.79 -3.15 21.19
C PRO A 137 15.86 -2.99 22.71
N ALA A 138 16.15 -1.78 23.22
CA ALA A 138 16.22 -1.53 24.65
C ALA A 138 14.83 -1.29 25.25
N ALA A 139 13.90 -0.72 24.47
CA ALA A 139 12.51 -0.57 24.86
C ALA A 139 11.75 -1.92 24.88
N ASP A 140 12.13 -2.85 23.99
CA ASP A 140 11.43 -4.13 23.78
C ASP A 140 9.91 -3.94 23.66
N ASP A 141 9.51 -2.98 22.83
CA ASP A 141 8.10 -2.61 22.61
C ASP A 141 7.39 -3.52 21.59
N GLY A 142 8.07 -4.57 21.13
CA GLY A 142 7.53 -5.52 20.18
C GLY A 142 7.31 -4.95 18.79
N THR A 143 7.91 -3.80 18.46
CA THR A 143 7.81 -3.18 17.14
C THR A 143 9.10 -3.28 16.35
N CYS A 144 8.97 -3.39 15.03
CA CYS A 144 10.10 -3.24 14.13
C CYS A 144 9.62 -2.82 12.74
N THR A 145 10.35 -1.90 12.11
CA THR A 145 10.10 -1.50 10.73
C THR A 145 11.30 -1.85 9.86
N VAL A 146 11.04 -2.45 8.70
CA VAL A 146 12.03 -2.54 7.61
C VAL A 146 11.61 -1.59 6.49
N LEU A 147 12.50 -0.67 6.14
CA LEU A 147 12.37 0.26 5.03
C LEU A 147 13.23 -0.27 3.87
N LEU A 148 12.63 -0.55 2.71
CA LEU A 148 13.27 -1.19 1.57
C LEU A 148 13.20 -0.29 0.34
N ALA A 149 14.30 -0.14 -0.40
CA ALA A 149 14.34 0.63 -1.64
C ALA A 149 13.52 -0.06 -2.75
N ALA A 150 12.64 0.71 -3.41
CA ALA A 150 11.77 0.24 -4.49
C ALA A 150 11.92 1.11 -5.76
N GLY A 151 13.15 1.52 -6.06
CA GLY A 151 13.47 2.47 -7.13
C GLY A 151 14.03 3.80 -6.60
N PRO A 152 14.30 4.77 -7.49
CA PRO A 152 14.99 6.01 -7.12
C PRO A 152 14.15 6.99 -6.29
N ALA A 153 12.82 6.87 -6.34
CA ALA A 153 11.88 7.80 -5.70
C ALA A 153 10.81 7.08 -4.85
N ALA A 154 11.03 5.79 -4.56
CA ALA A 154 10.03 4.96 -3.90
C ALA A 154 10.66 4.04 -2.85
N SER A 155 9.86 3.71 -1.85
CA SER A 155 10.22 2.81 -0.75
C SER A 155 9.05 1.94 -0.33
N VAL A 156 9.36 0.80 0.26
CA VAL A 156 8.38 -0.09 0.92
C VAL A 156 8.67 -0.10 2.40
N HIS A 157 7.64 0.06 3.22
CA HIS A 157 7.74 0.01 4.68
C HIS A 157 7.03 -1.25 5.15
N ILE A 158 7.73 -2.09 5.89
CA ILE A 158 7.20 -3.30 6.51
C ILE A 158 7.18 -3.05 8.01
N ASP A 159 6.04 -2.68 8.54
CA ASP A 159 5.83 -2.38 9.95
C ASP A 159 5.26 -3.61 10.65
N VAL A 160 5.95 -4.08 11.68
CA VAL A 160 5.54 -5.25 12.48
C VAL A 160 5.32 -4.83 13.92
N SER A 161 4.23 -5.32 14.51
CA SER A 161 3.96 -5.19 15.94
C SER A 161 3.43 -6.50 16.52
N THR A 162 3.84 -6.83 17.74
CA THR A 162 3.27 -7.94 18.52
C THR A 162 2.05 -7.50 19.32
N ALA A 163 1.13 -8.41 19.61
CA ALA A 163 -0.09 -8.11 20.36
C ALA A 163 0.15 -7.63 21.81
N ASP A 164 1.22 -8.09 22.47
CA ASP A 164 1.58 -7.75 23.84
C ASP A 164 2.69 -6.68 23.94
N PHE A 165 3.10 -6.12 22.80
CA PHE A 165 4.14 -5.09 22.68
C PHE A 165 5.45 -5.50 23.34
N ARG A 166 5.94 -6.71 23.01
CA ARG A 166 7.20 -7.31 23.47
C ARG A 166 7.83 -8.13 22.35
N GLY A 167 9.11 -8.45 22.47
CA GLY A 167 9.79 -9.27 21.47
C GLY A 167 10.15 -8.47 20.22
N THR A 168 10.82 -7.33 20.41
CA THR A 168 11.29 -6.48 19.30
C THR A 168 12.21 -7.24 18.34
N SER A 169 13.00 -8.20 18.85
CA SER A 169 13.85 -9.04 17.99
C SER A 169 13.02 -9.92 17.05
N GLU A 170 11.99 -10.56 17.58
CA GLU A 170 11.07 -11.43 16.82
C GLU A 170 10.29 -10.63 15.78
N SER A 171 9.85 -9.41 16.13
CA SER A 171 9.24 -8.48 15.18
C SER A 171 10.20 -8.12 14.03
N CYS A 172 11.48 -7.90 14.33
CA CYS A 172 12.48 -7.62 13.31
C CYS A 172 12.80 -8.81 12.41
N ASP A 173 12.84 -10.02 12.97
CA ASP A 173 13.03 -11.25 12.19
C ASP A 173 11.85 -11.44 11.23
N ARG A 174 10.61 -11.25 11.72
CA ARG A 174 9.40 -11.31 10.90
C ARG A 174 9.37 -10.23 9.81
N ALA A 175 9.72 -8.99 10.15
CA ALA A 175 9.77 -7.88 9.19
C ALA A 175 10.77 -8.18 8.06
N SER A 176 11.94 -8.72 8.41
CA SER A 176 12.98 -9.09 7.45
C SER A 176 12.53 -10.24 6.55
N ALA A 177 11.89 -11.27 7.12
CA ALA A 177 11.35 -12.40 6.36
C ALA A 177 10.28 -11.94 5.34
N VAL A 178 9.36 -11.07 5.75
CA VAL A 178 8.37 -10.48 4.83
C VAL A 178 9.04 -9.67 3.74
N ALA A 179 10.04 -8.85 4.09
CA ALA A 179 10.77 -8.04 3.13
C ALA A 179 11.52 -8.91 2.08
N GLU A 180 12.10 -10.03 2.49
CA GLU A 180 12.74 -10.99 1.56
C GLU A 180 11.74 -11.60 0.58
N LEU A 181 10.52 -11.93 1.05
CA LEU A 181 9.48 -12.53 0.23
C LEU A 181 8.93 -11.55 -0.82
N ILE A 182 8.73 -10.28 -0.46
CA ILE A 182 8.16 -9.28 -1.40
C ILE A 182 9.19 -8.67 -2.35
N ALA A 183 10.49 -8.70 -2.00
CA ALA A 183 11.55 -8.03 -2.76
C ALA A 183 11.62 -8.39 -4.26
N PRO A 184 11.32 -9.63 -4.71
CA PRO A 184 11.29 -9.99 -6.13
C PRO A 184 10.24 -9.22 -6.94
N ASP A 185 9.11 -8.86 -6.32
CA ASP A 185 7.98 -8.19 -6.99
C ASP A 185 8.08 -6.66 -6.98
N LEU A 186 9.05 -6.11 -6.24
CA LEU A 186 9.21 -4.67 -6.13
C LEU A 186 9.81 -4.04 -7.41
N PRO A 187 9.35 -2.85 -7.79
CA PRO A 187 9.93 -2.10 -8.90
C PRO A 187 11.39 -1.69 -8.62
N GLY A 188 12.10 -1.33 -9.70
CA GLY A 188 13.45 -0.77 -9.66
C GLY A 188 14.47 -1.64 -8.94
N ARG A 189 15.13 -2.59 -9.63
CA ARG A 189 16.23 -3.35 -9.02
C ARG A 189 17.40 -2.42 -8.67
N ALA A 190 18.09 -2.73 -7.57
CA ALA A 190 19.41 -2.20 -7.34
C ALA A 190 20.35 -2.72 -8.44
N GLY A 191 20.91 -1.79 -9.22
CA GLY A 191 21.93 -2.07 -10.22
C GLY A 191 23.32 -2.19 -9.59
#